data_AF-A0AAV6BGY4-F1
#
_entry.id   AF-A0AAV6BGY4-F1
#
_cell.length_a   1.000
_cell.length_b   1.000
_cell.length_c   1.000
_cell.angle_alpha   90.00
_cell.angle_beta   90.00
_cell.angle_gamma   90.00
#
_symmetry.space_group_name_H-M   'P 1'
#
loop_
_entity.id
_entity.type
_entity.pdbx_description
1 polymer ?
#
loop_
_entity_poly.entity_id
_entity_poly.type
_entity_poly.pdbx_seq_one_letter_code
_entity_poly.pdbx_strand_id
1 'polypeptide(L)'
;MSALGAGMLPVAAALAVRALGVTFSVRAEGVDALRPLWRAGRPLIYGVWHGRILIVPWLTARFRRTEGARNVRVLASRSRDGELVAAFVRRFGLEVVRGSSSRGGAAALRALARALQAGDD
;
A
#
# COMPACT_ATOMS: atom_id res chain seq x y z
N MET A 1 -12.99 -16.14 18.12
CA MET A 1 -12.37 -16.40 16.80
C MET A 1 -11.00 -17.01 17.07
N SER A 2 -10.76 -18.25 16.65
CA SER A 2 -9.48 -18.94 16.90
C SER A 2 -8.31 -18.19 16.25
N ALA A 3 -7.13 -18.22 16.87
CA ALA A 3 -5.93 -17.53 16.39
C ALA A 3 -5.57 -17.89 14.93
N LEU A 4 -5.92 -19.10 14.50
CA LEU A 4 -5.77 -19.59 13.13
C LEU A 4 -6.63 -18.83 12.11
N GLY A 5 -7.88 -18.48 12.45
CA GLY A 5 -8.79 -17.76 11.55
C GLY A 5 -8.36 -16.31 11.28
N ALA A 6 -7.71 -15.66 12.26
CA ALA A 6 -7.21 -14.30 12.11
C ALA A 6 -5.97 -14.22 11.19
N GLY A 7 -5.14 -15.26 11.17
CA GLY A 7 -3.96 -15.33 10.30
C GLY A 7 -4.28 -15.69 8.84
N MET A 8 -5.31 -16.51 8.61
CA MET A 8 -5.71 -16.94 7.26
C MET A 8 -6.47 -15.86 6.49
N LEU A 9 -7.23 -14.99 7.17
CA LEU A 9 -8.06 -13.98 6.50
C LEU A 9 -7.26 -13.01 5.61
N PRO A 10 -6.13 -12.41 6.05
CA PRO A 10 -5.32 -11.57 5.17
C PRO A 10 -4.72 -12.31 3.98
N VAL A 11 -4.44 -13.61 4.12
CA VAL A 11 -3.96 -14.47 3.03
C VAL A 11 -5.06 -14.69 2.01
N ALA A 12 -6.22 -15.15 2.45
CA ALA A 12 -7.38 -15.37 1.59
C ALA A 12 -7.78 -14.08 0.87
N ALA A 13 -7.81 -12.94 1.58
CA ALA A 13 -8.07 -11.64 0.97
C ALA A 13 -7.03 -11.26 -0.09
N ALA A 14 -5.74 -11.48 0.17
CA ALA A 14 -4.68 -11.22 -0.81
C ALA A 14 -4.79 -12.12 -2.06
N LEU A 15 -5.11 -13.40 -1.88
CA LEU A 15 -5.33 -14.32 -2.99
C LEU A 15 -6.58 -13.94 -3.80
N ALA A 16 -7.69 -13.60 -3.14
CA ALA A 16 -8.91 -13.15 -3.78
C ALA A 16 -8.68 -11.87 -4.60
N VAL A 17 -7.95 -10.89 -4.04
CA VAL A 17 -7.62 -9.64 -4.76
C VAL A 17 -6.66 -9.90 -5.92
N ARG A 18 -5.72 -10.85 -5.79
CA ARG A 18 -4.87 -11.27 -6.91
C ARG A 18 -5.68 -11.91 -8.04
N ALA A 19 -6.60 -12.81 -7.71
CA ALA A 19 -7.49 -13.45 -8.67
C ALA A 19 -8.40 -12.43 -9.37
N LEU A 20 -8.99 -11.50 -8.60
CA LEU A 20 -9.77 -10.40 -9.13
C LEU A 20 -8.93 -9.51 -10.06
N GLY A 21 -7.68 -9.20 -9.69
CA GLY A 21 -6.80 -8.40 -10.52
C GLY A 21 -6.48 -9.04 -11.89
N VAL A 22 -6.58 -10.37 -12.02
CA VAL A 22 -6.42 -11.04 -13.33
C VAL A 22 -7.56 -10.68 -14.30
N THR A 23 -8.75 -10.37 -13.80
CA THR A 23 -9.90 -10.00 -14.65
C THR A 23 -9.86 -8.54 -15.09
N PHE A 24 -8.93 -7.74 -14.56
CA PHE A 24 -8.88 -6.30 -14.84
C PHE A 24 -8.01 -5.99 -16.06
N SER A 25 -8.59 -5.20 -16.98
CA SER A 25 -7.83 -4.44 -17.97
C SER A 25 -7.40 -3.11 -17.35
N VAL A 26 -6.10 -2.84 -17.31
CA VAL A 26 -5.53 -1.66 -16.67
C VAL A 26 -4.91 -0.77 -17.73
N ARG A 27 -5.44 0.45 -17.86
CA ARG A 27 -4.83 1.55 -18.60
C ARG A 27 -4.24 2.53 -17.59
N ALA A 28 -2.94 2.78 -17.70
CA ALA A 28 -2.25 3.76 -16.86
C ALA A 28 -2.02 5.04 -17.68
N GLU A 29 -2.46 6.17 -17.16
CA GLU A 29 -2.29 7.49 -17.78
C GLU A 29 -1.36 8.34 -16.93
N GLY A 30 -0.49 9.13 -17.59
CA GLY A 30 0.51 9.96 -16.91
C GLY A 30 1.68 9.18 -16.28
N VAL A 31 1.72 7.85 -16.44
CA VAL A 31 2.79 7.00 -15.88
C VAL A 31 4.17 7.33 -16.47
N ASP A 32 4.22 7.81 -17.71
CA ASP A 32 5.46 8.20 -18.38
C ASP A 32 6.22 9.29 -17.61
N ALA A 33 5.49 10.22 -16.97
CA ALA A 33 6.07 11.27 -16.15
C ALA A 33 6.61 10.74 -14.80
N LEU A 34 6.11 9.60 -14.33
CA LEU A 34 6.53 8.98 -13.06
C LEU A 34 7.77 8.11 -13.22
N ARG A 35 7.92 7.41 -14.36
CA ARG A 35 9.09 6.54 -14.63
C ARG A 35 10.45 7.19 -14.37
N PRO A 36 10.75 8.43 -14.84
CA PRO A 36 12.04 9.06 -14.53
C PRO A 36 12.20 9.35 -13.03
N LEU A 37 11.11 9.67 -12.31
CA LEU A 37 11.14 9.92 -10.86
C LEU A 37 11.45 8.63 -10.10
N TRP A 38 10.82 7.51 -10.48
CA TRP A 38 11.12 6.20 -9.90
C TRP A 38 12.57 5.78 -10.15
N ARG A 39 13.08 5.95 -11.38
CA ARG A 39 14.48 5.63 -11.72
C ARG A 39 15.49 6.49 -10.95
N ALA A 40 15.17 7.77 -10.75
CA ALA A 40 16.00 8.69 -9.99
C ALA A 40 15.90 8.48 -8.47
N GLY A 41 15.08 7.53 -7.99
CA GLY A 41 14.86 7.31 -6.56
C GLY A 41 14.25 8.51 -5.85
N ARG A 42 13.52 9.37 -6.56
CA ARG A 42 12.87 10.55 -5.97
C ARG A 42 11.63 10.09 -5.21
N PRO A 43 11.53 10.36 -3.89
CA PRO A 43 10.36 9.99 -3.08
C PRO A 43 9.08 10.59 -3.63
N LEU A 44 8.01 9.80 -3.65
CA LEU A 44 6.69 10.21 -4.14
C LEU A 44 5.64 10.01 -3.05
N ILE A 45 4.62 10.87 -3.04
CA ILE A 45 3.43 10.70 -2.19
C ILE A 45 2.27 10.30 -3.10
N TYR A 46 1.64 9.16 -2.80
CA TYR A 46 0.50 8.65 -3.59
C TYR A 46 -0.83 9.02 -2.95
N GLY A 47 -1.70 9.67 -3.72
CA GLY A 47 -3.10 9.87 -3.38
C GLY A 47 -3.98 8.79 -4.01
N VAL A 48 -4.92 8.24 -3.25
CA VAL A 48 -5.88 7.24 -3.75
C VAL A 48 -7.29 7.57 -3.31
N TRP A 49 -8.26 7.28 -4.17
CA TRP A 49 -9.68 7.41 -3.84
C TRP A 49 -10.11 6.34 -2.85
N HIS A 50 -10.85 6.73 -1.81
CA HIS A 50 -11.24 5.84 -0.72
C HIS A 50 -11.99 4.58 -1.21
N GLY A 51 -12.93 4.76 -2.14
CA GLY A 51 -13.71 3.65 -2.73
C GLY A 51 -12.90 2.68 -3.61
N ARG A 52 -11.60 2.93 -3.82
CA ARG A 52 -10.72 2.07 -4.63
C ARG A 52 -9.56 1.46 -3.82
N ILE A 53 -9.50 1.65 -2.49
CA ILE A 53 -8.38 1.20 -1.66
C ILE A 53 -8.13 -0.32 -1.76
N LEU A 54 -9.18 -1.13 -1.94
CA LEU A 54 -9.06 -2.60 -2.01
C LEU A 54 -8.06 -3.07 -3.08
N ILE A 55 -8.03 -2.43 -4.25
CA ILE A 55 -7.17 -2.86 -5.36
C ILE A 55 -5.77 -2.23 -5.33
N VAL A 56 -5.56 -1.16 -4.55
CA VAL A 56 -4.30 -0.41 -4.52
C VAL A 56 -3.08 -1.30 -4.23
N PRO A 57 -3.12 -2.28 -3.30
CA PRO A 57 -1.99 -3.19 -3.08
C PRO A 57 -1.63 -4.05 -4.29
N TRP A 58 -2.63 -4.49 -5.05
CA TRP A 58 -2.38 -5.23 -6.28
C TRP A 58 -1.83 -4.31 -7.38
N LEU A 59 -2.36 -3.10 -7.52
CA LEU A 59 -1.93 -2.13 -8.53
C LEU A 59 -0.48 -1.68 -8.29
N THR A 60 -0.13 -1.38 -7.03
CA THR A 60 1.26 -1.07 -6.65
C THR A 60 2.18 -2.25 -6.98
N ALA A 61 1.83 -3.48 -6.59
CA ALA A 61 2.62 -4.66 -6.94
C ALA A 61 2.69 -4.95 -8.45
N ARG A 62 1.70 -4.54 -9.24
CA ARG A 62 1.76 -4.59 -10.71
C ARG A 62 2.75 -3.54 -11.24
N PHE A 63 2.63 -2.28 -10.82
CA PHE A 63 3.51 -1.20 -11.29
C PHE A 63 4.97 -1.39 -10.87
N ARG A 64 5.25 -2.01 -9.72
CA ARG A 64 6.64 -2.40 -9.42
C ARG A 64 7.22 -3.38 -10.44
N ARG A 65 6.39 -4.29 -10.96
CA ARG A 65 6.81 -5.32 -11.94
C ARG A 65 6.84 -4.80 -13.38
N THR A 66 5.93 -3.88 -13.74
CA THR A 66 5.76 -3.45 -15.14
C THR A 66 6.34 -2.07 -15.43
N GLU A 67 6.38 -1.17 -14.45
CA GLU A 67 6.77 0.23 -14.64
C GLU A 67 8.06 0.63 -13.92
N GLY A 68 8.60 -0.25 -13.05
CA GLY A 68 9.72 0.07 -12.18
C GLY A 68 9.34 0.93 -10.98
N ALA A 69 8.06 0.93 -10.58
CA ALA A 69 7.63 1.61 -9.37
C ALA A 69 8.30 1.03 -8.11
N ARG A 70 8.37 1.83 -7.05
CA ARG A 70 9.10 1.51 -5.82
C ARG A 70 8.18 0.92 -4.76
N ASN A 71 8.78 0.43 -3.66
CA ASN A 71 7.99 0.04 -2.50
C ASN A 71 7.37 1.27 -1.84
N VAL A 72 6.18 1.10 -1.26
CA VAL A 72 5.38 2.20 -0.71
C VAL A 72 5.00 1.90 0.73
N ARG A 73 5.02 2.92 1.57
CA ARG A 73 4.50 2.90 2.93
C ARG A 73 3.06 3.40 2.98
N VAL A 74 2.19 2.60 3.57
CA VAL A 74 0.77 2.93 3.74
C VAL A 74 0.48 3.35 5.17
N LEU A 75 -0.26 4.45 5.33
CA LEU A 75 -0.82 4.84 6.63
C LEU A 75 -2.07 4.02 6.94
N ALA A 76 -2.08 3.33 8.07
CA ALA A 76 -3.27 2.62 8.54
C ALA A 76 -3.52 2.87 10.04
N SER A 77 -4.79 3.00 10.41
CA SER A 77 -5.20 3.31 11.78
C SER A 77 -4.87 2.17 12.76
N ARG A 78 -4.76 2.50 14.06
CA ARG A 78 -4.52 1.51 15.13
C ARG A 78 -5.79 0.77 15.57
N SER A 79 -6.81 0.70 14.72
CA SER A 79 -8.02 -0.08 15.00
C SER A 79 -7.79 -1.56 14.64
N ARG A 80 -8.73 -2.41 15.06
CA ARG A 80 -8.77 -3.83 14.65
C ARG A 80 -8.82 -3.98 13.14
N ASP A 81 -9.68 -3.20 12.47
CA ASP A 81 -9.80 -3.21 11.01
C ASP A 81 -8.52 -2.69 10.35
N GLY A 82 -7.91 -1.66 10.93
CA GLY A 82 -6.62 -1.15 10.48
C GLY A 82 -5.51 -2.19 10.59
N GLU A 83 -5.56 -3.10 11.56
CA GLU A 83 -4.60 -4.21 11.66
C GLU A 83 -4.85 -5.28 10.60
N LEU A 84 -6.11 -5.59 10.30
CA LEU A 84 -6.46 -6.48 9.19
C LEU A 84 -5.96 -5.91 7.86
N VAL A 85 -6.18 -4.61 7.61
CA VAL A 85 -5.64 -3.91 6.44
C VAL A 85 -4.12 -3.96 6.43
N ALA A 86 -3.45 -3.71 7.56
CA ALA A 86 -2.00 -3.75 7.65
C ALA A 86 -1.43 -5.14 7.30
N ALA A 87 -2.05 -6.21 7.82
CA ALA A 87 -1.66 -7.57 7.49
C ALA A 87 -1.93 -7.92 6.01
N PHE A 88 -3.03 -7.42 5.45
CA PHE A 88 -3.40 -7.62 4.05
C PHE A 88 -2.42 -6.93 3.09
N VAL A 89 -2.14 -5.64 3.28
CA VAL A 89 -1.26 -4.89 2.35
C VAL A 89 0.18 -5.39 2.36
N ARG A 90 0.67 -5.90 3.51
CA ARG A 90 1.99 -6.56 3.60
C ARG A 90 2.13 -7.76 2.68
N ARG A 91 1.03 -8.45 2.33
CA ARG A 91 1.04 -9.56 1.36
C ARG A 91 1.32 -9.11 -0.09
N PHE A 92 1.37 -7.81 -0.34
CA PHE A 92 1.76 -7.22 -1.62
C PHE A 92 3.15 -6.56 -1.57
N GLY A 93 3.86 -6.68 -0.45
CA GLY A 93 5.18 -6.08 -0.23
C GLY A 93 5.12 -4.61 0.19
N LEU A 94 3.96 -4.14 0.66
CA LEU A 94 3.81 -2.79 1.20
C LEU A 94 4.20 -2.76 2.69
N GLU A 95 4.82 -1.67 3.09
CA GLU A 95 5.11 -1.37 4.48
C GLU A 95 3.99 -0.52 5.09
N VAL A 96 3.89 -0.50 6.42
CA VAL A 96 2.77 0.15 7.12
C VAL A 96 3.26 1.05 8.23
N VAL A 97 2.87 2.31 8.18
CA VAL A 97 2.99 3.26 9.28
C VAL A 97 1.65 3.31 10.02
N ARG A 98 1.68 3.25 11.37
CA ARG A 98 0.48 3.12 12.20
C ARG A 98 0.07 4.43 12.85
N GLY A 99 -1.10 4.97 12.50
CA GLY A 99 -1.70 6.14 13.15
C GLY A 99 -3.01 6.60 12.50
N SER A 100 -3.72 7.49 13.20
CA SER A 100 -4.94 8.18 12.73
C SER A 100 -4.99 9.60 13.30
N SER A 101 -5.93 10.42 12.79
CA SER A 101 -6.24 11.74 13.37
C SER A 101 -6.58 11.68 14.86
N SER A 102 -7.25 10.60 15.30
CA SER A 102 -7.63 10.38 16.71
C SER A 102 -6.55 9.72 17.57
N ARG A 103 -5.60 8.97 16.99
CA ARG A 103 -4.61 8.21 17.76
C ARG A 103 -3.28 8.09 17.01
N GLY A 104 -2.25 8.76 17.54
CA GLY A 104 -0.88 8.64 17.05
C GLY A 104 -0.61 9.34 15.71
N GLY A 105 -1.49 10.23 15.24
CA GLY A 105 -1.34 10.95 13.98
C GLY A 105 -0.04 11.73 13.86
N ALA A 106 0.33 12.52 14.88
CA ALA A 106 1.59 13.28 14.87
C ALA A 106 2.85 12.39 14.83
N ALA A 107 2.81 11.22 15.46
CA ALA A 107 3.91 10.26 15.39
C ALA A 107 3.98 9.58 14.00
N ALA A 108 2.83 9.23 13.43
CA ALA A 108 2.73 8.65 12.10
C ALA A 108 3.18 9.64 11.01
N LEU A 109 2.77 10.91 11.09
CA LEU A 109 3.22 11.96 10.17
C LEU A 109 4.74 12.13 10.22
N ARG A 110 5.34 12.18 11.41
CA ARG A 110 6.81 12.23 11.56
C ARG A 110 7.50 10.99 10.99
N ALA A 111 6.90 9.81 11.13
CA ALA A 111 7.44 8.58 10.55
C ALA A 111 7.37 8.59 9.02
N LEU A 112 6.28 9.08 8.43
CA LEU A 112 6.16 9.28 6.97
C LEU A 112 7.14 10.33 6.45
N ALA A 113 7.32 11.44 7.16
CA ALA A 113 8.31 12.45 6.79
C ALA A 113 9.75 11.88 6.79
N ARG A 114 10.10 11.08 7.80
CA ARG A 114 11.40 10.39 7.83
C ARG A 114 11.55 9.34 6.73
N ALA A 115 10.47 8.64 6.38
CA ALA A 115 10.47 7.71 5.25
C ALA A 115 10.83 8.42 3.93
N LEU A 116 10.20 9.56 3.67
CA LEU A 116 10.51 10.39 2.50
C LEU A 116 11.97 10.87 2.52
N GLN A 117 12.48 11.30 3.68
CA GLN A 117 13.89 11.70 3.82
C GLN A 117 14.88 10.55 3.61
N ALA A 118 14.50 9.33 3.98
CA ALA A 118 15.29 8.11 3.75
C ALA A 118 15.22 7.62 2.30
N GLY A 119 14.47 8.32 1.44
CA GLY A 119 14.34 7.97 0.04
C GLY A 119 13.18 7.03 -0.26
N ASP A 120 12.33 6.66 0.69
CA ASP A 120 11.22 5.75 0.47
C ASP A 120 9.93 6.49 0.08
N ASP A 121 9.02 5.80 -0.60
CA ASP A 121 7.72 6.35 -0.99
C ASP A 121 6.61 6.06 0.04
#